data_AF-A0A3D1XND6-F1
#
_entry.id   AF-A0A3D1XND6-F1
#
_cell.length_a   1.000
_cell.length_b   1.000
_cell.length_c   1.000
_cell.angle_alpha   90.00
_cell.angle_beta   90.00
_cell.angle_gamma   90.00
#
_symmetry.space_group_name_H-M   'P 1'
#
loop_
_entity.id
_entity.type
_entity.pdbx_description
1 polymer ?
#
loop_
_entity_poly.entity_id
_entity_poly.type
_entity_poly.pdbx_seq_one_letter_code
_entity_poly.pdbx_strand_id
1 'polypeptide(L)'
;MQSLSKGGPENHFGVFRSSESCLWKAVALLEDQPIAEPTPQSSATALFTSLSVPLALFHKKWSKTLATQCLDLAQIFSSHPQEVVATVLNGFLVTRFLNLQEGEPISQGKEILQEAAEICTQAEREYQGRINVFEDDSIAKSKNAFSRTLEGLILQLGKSEKEALQWIVDNASAYTKREIRHASQGFVLTLMPLALHWMLNQENSFLLASIFKQGRETEKLGALTGAWSGAVHGAQVIPENLKTGLVNSREIRLRGEALFQRRMKKEIKPLADMETALTAKESEEAKRYQPKEIKKILKPIAIDFWEDEEDIVPSKEDRAQWRKFQKEKTKSKRDRRKNLLDDIV
;
A
#
# COMPACT_ATOMS: atom_id res chain seq x y z
N MET A 1 -2.86 -10.89 14.99
CA MET A 1 -2.56 -9.50 14.60
C MET A 1 -2.17 -8.66 15.82
N GLN A 2 -3.02 -8.52 16.84
CA GLN A 2 -2.66 -7.79 18.07
C GLN A 2 -1.45 -8.36 18.82
N SER A 3 -1.30 -9.68 18.89
CA SER A 3 -0.10 -10.29 19.47
C SER A 3 1.18 -9.96 18.69
N LEU A 4 1.07 -9.65 17.39
CA LEU A 4 2.18 -9.27 16.53
C LEU A 4 2.50 -7.78 16.63
N SER A 5 1.54 -6.93 17.02
CA SER A 5 1.80 -5.51 17.32
C SER A 5 2.42 -5.31 18.71
N LYS A 6 2.27 -6.31 19.60
CA LYS A 6 2.82 -6.29 20.97
C LYS A 6 4.20 -6.97 20.99
N GLY A 7 5.24 -6.18 20.75
CA GLY A 7 6.64 -6.60 20.85
C GLY A 7 7.41 -6.43 19.55
N GLY A 8 8.64 -5.96 19.65
CA GLY A 8 9.51 -5.64 18.51
C GLY A 8 10.65 -4.73 18.93
N PRO A 9 11.66 -4.53 18.06
CA PRO A 9 12.74 -3.57 18.30
C PRO A 9 12.20 -2.14 18.46
N GLU A 10 12.95 -1.30 19.17
CA GLU A 10 12.63 0.12 19.32
C GLU A 10 12.39 0.78 17.95
N ASN A 11 11.41 1.68 17.87
CA ASN A 11 10.94 2.35 16.65
C ASN A 11 10.26 1.45 15.59
N HIS A 12 9.95 0.19 15.90
CA HIS A 12 9.10 -0.66 15.05
C HIS A 12 7.66 -0.72 15.56
N PHE A 13 6.70 -0.87 14.65
CA PHE A 13 5.32 -1.22 15.04
C PHE A 13 5.23 -2.72 15.29
N GLY A 14 5.64 -3.13 16.47
CA GLY A 14 5.73 -4.54 16.84
C GLY A 14 6.67 -5.32 15.90
N VAL A 15 6.22 -6.48 15.41
CA VAL A 15 6.97 -7.29 14.44
C VAL A 15 6.73 -6.87 12.99
N PHE A 16 5.86 -5.88 12.73
CA PHE A 16 5.56 -5.40 11.39
C PHE A 16 6.69 -4.50 10.87
N ARG A 17 7.57 -5.09 10.07
CA ARG A 17 8.71 -4.42 9.43
C ARG A 17 8.22 -3.48 8.33
N SER A 18 8.72 -2.25 8.32
CA SER A 18 8.35 -1.22 7.33
C SER A 18 6.84 -1.00 7.18
N SER A 19 6.08 -1.07 8.28
CA SER A 19 4.63 -0.96 8.25
C SER A 19 4.17 0.41 7.74
N GLU A 20 3.25 0.42 6.78
CA GLU A 20 2.57 1.64 6.37
C GLU A 20 1.65 2.18 7.48
N SER A 21 1.45 3.50 7.47
CA SER A 21 0.55 4.17 8.41
C SER A 21 -0.88 3.60 8.39
N CYS A 22 -1.34 3.12 7.22
CA CYS A 22 -2.64 2.46 7.09
C CYS A 22 -2.66 1.10 7.81
N LEU A 23 -1.59 0.32 7.78
CA LEU A 23 -1.54 -0.94 8.52
C LEU A 23 -1.60 -0.68 10.02
N TRP A 24 -0.77 0.25 10.49
CA TRP A 24 -0.68 0.60 11.91
C TRP A 24 -2.03 1.06 12.47
N LYS A 25 -2.68 2.01 11.80
CA LYS A 25 -4.01 2.52 12.20
C LYS A 25 -5.04 1.39 12.25
N ALA A 26 -5.05 0.50 11.25
CA ALA A 26 -6.04 -0.56 11.17
C ALA A 26 -5.85 -1.56 12.32
N VAL A 27 -4.60 -1.92 12.63
CA VAL A 27 -4.29 -2.84 13.73
C VAL A 27 -4.56 -2.20 15.10
N ALA A 28 -4.30 -0.90 15.26
CA ALA A 28 -4.60 -0.19 16.50
C ALA A 28 -6.10 -0.20 16.81
N LEU A 29 -6.95 0.00 15.80
CA LEU A 29 -8.41 -0.03 15.94
C LEU A 29 -8.97 -1.40 16.36
N LEU A 30 -8.22 -2.50 16.16
CA LEU A 30 -8.65 -3.81 16.60
C LEU A 30 -8.73 -3.95 18.13
N GLU A 31 -7.99 -3.15 18.90
CA GLU A 31 -8.01 -3.23 20.37
C GLU A 31 -9.32 -2.74 20.98
N ASP A 32 -9.94 -1.75 20.33
CA ASP A 32 -11.06 -1.00 20.88
C ASP A 32 -12.41 -1.37 20.23
N GLN A 33 -12.42 -2.19 19.17
CA GLN A 33 -13.63 -2.47 18.39
C GLN A 33 -14.05 -3.95 18.42
N PRO A 34 -15.35 -4.25 18.60
CA PRO A 34 -15.90 -5.56 18.29
C PRO A 34 -15.64 -5.87 16.81
N ILE A 35 -15.13 -7.08 16.51
CA ILE A 35 -14.86 -7.54 15.13
C ILE A 35 -16.11 -7.42 14.22
N ALA A 36 -17.31 -7.38 14.81
CA ALA A 36 -18.58 -7.24 14.10
C ALA A 36 -18.84 -5.83 13.53
N GLU A 37 -18.14 -4.79 14.00
CA GLU A 37 -18.32 -3.43 13.49
C GLU A 37 -17.31 -3.11 12.38
N PRO A 38 -17.74 -2.43 11.29
CA PRO A 38 -16.82 -1.99 10.24
C PRO A 38 -15.79 -1.01 10.79
N THR A 39 -14.54 -1.14 10.34
CA THR A 39 -13.48 -0.21 10.73
C THR A 39 -13.75 1.21 10.22
N PRO A 40 -13.53 2.26 11.05
CA PRO A 40 -13.62 3.65 10.60
C PRO A 40 -12.49 4.04 9.66
N GLN A 41 -11.45 3.21 9.54
CA GLN A 41 -10.37 3.45 8.60
C GLN A 41 -10.84 3.29 7.16
N SER A 42 -10.72 4.34 6.35
CA SER A 42 -10.97 4.29 4.92
C SER A 42 -9.68 4.55 4.15
N SER A 43 -9.10 3.49 3.58
CA SER A 43 -7.87 3.54 2.78
C SER A 43 -8.01 2.68 1.52
N ALA A 44 -7.50 3.18 0.39
CA ALA A 44 -7.52 2.54 -0.92
C ALA A 44 -6.11 2.32 -1.50
N THR A 45 -5.14 1.92 -0.68
CA THR A 45 -3.72 1.81 -1.06
C THR A 45 -3.32 0.48 -1.68
N ALA A 46 -4.25 -0.45 -1.88
CA ALA A 46 -4.04 -1.85 -2.26
C ALA A 46 -3.31 -2.72 -1.21
N LEU A 47 -3.03 -2.18 -0.03
CA LEU A 47 -2.30 -2.84 1.03
C LEU A 47 -2.97 -4.13 1.49
N PHE A 48 -4.30 -4.15 1.58
CA PHE A 48 -5.05 -5.28 2.15
C PHE A 48 -5.46 -6.31 1.10
N THR A 49 -5.25 -6.01 -0.18
CA THR A 49 -5.60 -6.93 -1.29
C THR A 49 -4.92 -8.29 -1.17
N SER A 50 -3.68 -8.33 -0.68
CA SER A 50 -2.91 -9.57 -0.52
C SER A 50 -3.47 -10.51 0.57
N LEU A 51 -4.34 -10.01 1.46
CA LEU A 51 -4.97 -10.83 2.51
C LEU A 51 -5.88 -11.92 1.95
N SER A 52 -6.36 -11.79 0.71
CA SER A 52 -7.20 -12.81 0.08
C SER A 52 -6.40 -13.99 -0.49
N VAL A 53 -5.08 -13.89 -0.64
CA VAL A 53 -4.25 -14.98 -1.21
C VAL A 53 -4.33 -16.26 -0.38
N PRO A 54 -4.16 -16.24 0.97
CA PRO A 54 -4.32 -17.45 1.78
C PRO A 54 -5.72 -18.06 1.70
N LEU A 55 -6.77 -17.23 1.66
CA LEU A 55 -8.16 -17.69 1.52
C LEU A 55 -8.37 -18.37 0.17
N ALA A 56 -7.89 -17.76 -0.91
CA ALA A 56 -7.96 -18.31 -2.25
C ALA A 56 -7.22 -19.65 -2.36
N LEU A 57 -6.02 -19.77 -1.75
CA LEU A 57 -5.28 -21.04 -1.71
C LEU A 57 -6.02 -22.14 -0.94
N PHE A 58 -6.69 -21.79 0.16
CA PHE A 58 -7.48 -22.74 0.94
C PHE A 58 -8.71 -23.24 0.15
N HIS A 59 -9.41 -22.34 -0.53
CA HIS A 59 -10.63 -22.67 -1.29
C HIS A 59 -10.34 -23.30 -2.66
N LYS A 60 -9.27 -22.88 -3.34
CA LYS A 60 -8.79 -23.31 -4.67
C LYS A 60 -9.71 -23.00 -5.85
N LYS A 61 -11.01 -22.84 -5.59
CA LYS A 61 -12.03 -22.49 -6.57
C LYS A 61 -12.84 -21.32 -6.06
N TRP A 62 -13.27 -20.48 -7.00
CA TRP A 62 -14.15 -19.38 -6.70
C TRP A 62 -15.50 -19.87 -6.16
N SER A 63 -16.02 -19.19 -5.13
CA SER A 63 -17.32 -19.49 -4.54
C SER A 63 -17.87 -18.25 -3.83
N LYS A 64 -19.19 -18.24 -3.59
CA LYS A 64 -19.84 -17.19 -2.79
C LYS A 64 -19.24 -17.13 -1.38
N THR A 65 -18.93 -18.28 -0.78
CA THR A 65 -18.29 -18.34 0.54
C THR A 65 -16.92 -17.66 0.56
N LEU A 66 -16.08 -17.92 -0.45
CA LEU A 66 -14.79 -17.24 -0.57
C LEU A 66 -14.99 -15.72 -0.78
N ALA A 67 -15.94 -15.31 -1.61
CA ALA A 67 -16.26 -13.91 -1.84
C ALA A 67 -16.62 -13.19 -0.53
N THR A 68 -17.56 -13.76 0.23
CA THR A 68 -17.98 -13.24 1.55
C THR A 68 -16.80 -13.18 2.52
N GLN A 69 -15.96 -14.22 2.60
CA GLN A 69 -14.80 -14.21 3.49
C GLN A 69 -13.75 -13.16 3.11
N CYS A 70 -13.49 -12.96 1.82
CA CYS A 70 -12.61 -11.89 1.36
C CYS A 70 -13.17 -10.51 1.69
N LEU A 71 -14.49 -10.33 1.54
CA LEU A 71 -15.19 -9.09 1.85
C LEU A 71 -15.12 -8.79 3.35
N ASP A 72 -15.51 -9.75 4.19
CA ASP A 72 -15.47 -9.65 5.65
C ASP A 72 -14.05 -9.37 6.14
N LEU A 73 -13.05 -10.09 5.61
CA LEU A 73 -11.65 -9.89 5.97
C LEU A 73 -11.16 -8.50 5.61
N ALA A 74 -11.52 -7.97 4.44
CA ALA A 74 -11.13 -6.63 4.03
C ALA A 74 -11.79 -5.55 4.92
N GLN A 75 -13.07 -5.74 5.29
CA GLN A 75 -13.82 -4.81 6.12
C GLN A 75 -13.26 -4.65 7.55
N ILE A 76 -12.48 -5.62 8.03
CA ILE A 76 -11.74 -5.50 9.28
C ILE A 76 -10.66 -4.40 9.19
N PHE A 77 -10.09 -4.16 8.00
CA PHE A 77 -8.91 -3.29 7.82
C PHE A 77 -9.17 -2.00 7.02
N SER A 78 -10.18 -2.00 6.15
CA SER A 78 -10.61 -0.80 5.44
C SER A 78 -12.11 -0.80 5.15
N SER A 79 -12.77 0.34 5.37
CA SER A 79 -14.13 0.64 4.91
C SER A 79 -14.16 1.34 3.55
N HIS A 80 -13.01 1.48 2.88
CA HIS A 80 -13.01 2.06 1.54
C HIS A 80 -13.55 1.06 0.51
N PRO A 81 -14.63 1.38 -0.25
CA PRO A 81 -15.27 0.42 -1.16
C PRO A 81 -14.30 -0.21 -2.15
N GLN A 82 -13.41 0.61 -2.73
CA GLN A 82 -12.43 0.14 -3.72
C GLN A 82 -11.42 -0.87 -3.12
N GLU A 83 -10.94 -0.66 -1.89
CA GLU A 83 -9.99 -1.60 -1.26
C GLU A 83 -10.64 -2.95 -0.96
N VAL A 84 -11.89 -2.90 -0.48
CA VAL A 84 -12.69 -4.10 -0.19
C VAL A 84 -12.95 -4.88 -1.47
N VAL A 85 -13.47 -4.22 -2.51
CA VAL A 85 -13.75 -4.86 -3.80
C VAL A 85 -12.47 -5.40 -4.43
N ALA A 86 -11.35 -4.68 -4.36
CA ALA A 86 -10.07 -5.16 -4.86
C ALA A 86 -9.58 -6.43 -4.13
N THR A 87 -9.85 -6.54 -2.83
CA THR A 87 -9.48 -7.74 -2.06
C THR A 87 -10.28 -8.96 -2.51
N VAL A 88 -11.59 -8.77 -2.75
CA VAL A 88 -12.47 -9.80 -3.32
C VAL A 88 -12.01 -10.19 -4.74
N LEU A 89 -11.72 -9.19 -5.59
CA LEU A 89 -11.19 -9.38 -6.93
C LEU A 89 -9.87 -10.18 -6.91
N ASN A 90 -8.93 -9.83 -6.04
CA ASN A 90 -7.66 -10.57 -5.94
C ASN A 90 -7.89 -12.03 -5.52
N GLY A 91 -8.84 -12.29 -4.62
CA GLY A 91 -9.22 -13.66 -4.24
C GLY A 91 -9.75 -14.46 -5.43
N PHE A 92 -10.61 -13.84 -6.24
CA PHE A 92 -11.09 -14.42 -7.49
C PHE A 92 -9.94 -14.70 -8.45
N LEU A 93 -9.11 -13.70 -8.74
CA LEU A 93 -8.01 -13.82 -9.70
C LEU A 93 -7.02 -14.90 -9.31
N VAL A 94 -6.65 -15.02 -8.04
CA VAL A 94 -5.79 -16.11 -7.57
C VAL A 94 -6.43 -17.46 -7.86
N THR A 95 -7.72 -17.65 -7.56
CA THR A 95 -8.40 -18.91 -7.89
C THR A 95 -8.54 -19.13 -9.39
N ARG A 96 -8.76 -18.09 -10.19
CA ARG A 96 -8.87 -18.21 -11.65
C ARG A 96 -7.54 -18.63 -12.25
N PHE A 97 -6.45 -17.97 -11.85
CA PHE A 97 -5.09 -18.25 -12.29
C PHE A 97 -4.55 -19.61 -11.84
N LEU A 98 -4.94 -20.10 -10.65
CA LEU A 98 -4.59 -21.46 -10.21
C LEU A 98 -5.16 -22.56 -11.11
N ASN A 99 -6.19 -22.26 -11.89
CA ASN A 99 -6.84 -23.20 -12.80
C ASN A 99 -6.47 -22.94 -14.27
N LEU A 100 -5.48 -22.08 -14.54
CA LEU A 100 -4.95 -21.84 -15.87
C LEU A 100 -3.67 -22.64 -16.14
N GLN A 101 -3.43 -22.93 -17.42
CA GLN A 101 -2.16 -23.42 -17.94
C GLN A 101 -1.28 -22.27 -18.42
N GLU A 102 -0.01 -22.59 -18.72
CA GLU A 102 0.94 -21.64 -19.27
C GLU A 102 0.46 -21.08 -20.62
N GLY A 103 0.57 -19.76 -20.82
CA GLY A 103 0.07 -19.06 -22.01
C GLY A 103 -1.42 -18.72 -22.00
N GLU A 104 -2.25 -19.42 -21.22
CA GLU A 104 -3.68 -19.13 -21.10
C GLU A 104 -4.02 -17.74 -20.55
N PRO A 105 -3.24 -17.12 -19.63
CA PRO A 105 -3.52 -15.75 -19.21
C PRO A 105 -3.61 -14.76 -20.37
N ILE A 106 -2.78 -14.92 -21.40
CA ILE A 106 -2.76 -14.03 -22.57
C ILE A 106 -3.93 -14.38 -23.50
N SER A 107 -4.09 -15.66 -23.85
CA SER A 107 -5.13 -16.08 -24.80
C SER A 107 -6.55 -15.89 -24.25
N GLN A 108 -6.75 -16.05 -22.94
CA GLN A 108 -8.03 -15.84 -22.24
C GLN A 108 -8.14 -14.45 -21.61
N GLY A 109 -7.22 -13.52 -21.87
CA GLY A 109 -7.15 -12.25 -21.14
C GLY A 109 -8.45 -11.44 -21.16
N LYS A 110 -9.17 -11.44 -22.30
CA LYS A 110 -10.48 -10.79 -22.40
C LYS A 110 -11.54 -11.47 -21.52
N GLU A 111 -11.60 -12.80 -21.53
CA GLU A 111 -12.55 -13.59 -20.74
C GLU A 111 -12.29 -13.39 -19.24
N ILE A 112 -11.02 -13.45 -18.82
CA ILE A 112 -10.60 -13.22 -17.43
C ILE A 112 -11.05 -11.84 -16.95
N LEU A 113 -10.86 -10.79 -17.76
CA LEU A 113 -11.30 -9.43 -17.39
C LEU A 113 -12.83 -9.29 -17.37
N GLN A 114 -13.56 -9.97 -18.26
CA GLN A 114 -15.02 -9.97 -18.26
C GLN A 114 -15.57 -10.63 -16.98
N GLU A 115 -15.09 -11.83 -16.65
CA GLU A 115 -15.44 -12.51 -15.40
C GLU A 115 -15.08 -11.63 -14.18
N ALA A 116 -13.88 -11.03 -14.18
CA ALA A 116 -13.42 -10.16 -13.11
C ALA A 116 -14.33 -8.93 -12.93
N ALA A 117 -14.81 -8.32 -14.02
CA ALA A 117 -15.75 -7.20 -13.99
C ALA A 117 -17.11 -7.59 -13.42
N GLU A 118 -17.61 -8.80 -13.74
CA GLU A 118 -18.83 -9.35 -13.16
C GLU A 118 -18.68 -9.59 -11.65
N ILE A 119 -17.55 -10.17 -11.23
CA ILE A 119 -17.25 -10.37 -9.80
C ILE A 119 -17.17 -9.04 -9.07
N CYS A 120 -16.51 -8.03 -9.64
CA CYS A 120 -16.48 -6.69 -9.06
C CYS A 120 -17.88 -6.09 -8.93
N THR A 121 -18.72 -6.23 -9.95
CA THR A 121 -20.11 -5.76 -9.92
C THR A 121 -20.90 -6.40 -8.79
N GLN A 122 -20.73 -7.72 -8.57
CA GLN A 122 -21.38 -8.43 -7.48
C GLN A 122 -20.87 -7.96 -6.11
N ALA A 123 -19.55 -7.84 -5.94
CA ALA A 123 -18.92 -7.38 -4.70
C ALA A 123 -19.31 -5.92 -4.37
N GLU A 124 -19.37 -5.05 -5.37
CA GLU A 124 -19.80 -3.65 -5.23
C GLU A 124 -21.26 -3.56 -4.78
N ARG A 125 -22.16 -4.40 -5.33
CA ARG A 125 -23.57 -4.48 -4.89
C ARG A 125 -23.71 -5.05 -3.48
N GLU A 126 -22.96 -6.10 -3.15
CA GLU A 126 -22.99 -6.69 -1.80
C GLU A 126 -22.48 -5.70 -0.76
N TYR A 127 -21.36 -5.02 -1.05
CA TYR A 127 -20.82 -3.98 -0.18
C TYR A 127 -21.82 -2.82 0.02
N GLN A 128 -22.47 -2.37 -1.05
CA GLN A 128 -23.53 -1.37 -1.01
C GLN A 128 -24.73 -1.81 -0.14
N GLY A 129 -25.11 -3.08 -0.19
CA GLY A 129 -26.22 -3.59 0.61
C GLY A 129 -25.92 -3.70 2.12
N ARG A 130 -24.65 -3.78 2.51
CA ARG A 130 -24.23 -3.96 3.90
C ARG A 130 -24.17 -2.66 4.69
N ILE A 131 -24.01 -1.53 4.02
CA ILE A 131 -23.83 -0.25 4.70
C ILE A 131 -24.44 0.87 3.85
N ASN A 132 -25.17 1.78 4.49
CA ASN A 132 -25.58 3.07 3.89
C ASN A 132 -24.36 4.04 3.74
N VAL A 133 -23.20 3.58 3.24
CA VAL A 133 -21.91 4.32 3.29
C VAL A 133 -21.89 5.58 2.42
N PHE A 134 -22.75 5.68 1.41
CA PHE A 134 -22.55 6.61 0.31
C PHE A 134 -23.09 8.03 0.59
N GLU A 135 -23.06 8.48 1.85
CA GLU A 135 -23.34 9.87 2.20
C GLU A 135 -22.16 10.81 1.93
N ASP A 136 -20.92 10.28 1.82
CA ASP A 136 -19.73 11.04 1.41
C ASP A 136 -19.56 10.99 -0.13
N ASP A 137 -19.49 12.16 -0.77
CA ASP A 137 -19.26 12.33 -2.22
C ASP A 137 -18.05 11.56 -2.76
N SER A 138 -16.99 11.39 -1.96
CA SER A 138 -15.80 10.63 -2.34
C SER A 138 -16.08 9.12 -2.43
N ILE A 139 -16.97 8.62 -1.58
CA ILE A 139 -17.43 7.24 -1.55
C ILE A 139 -18.47 7.04 -2.67
N ALA A 140 -19.34 8.03 -2.94
CA ALA A 140 -20.28 8.01 -4.07
C ALA A 140 -19.57 7.81 -5.43
N LYS A 141 -18.42 8.46 -5.65
CA LYS A 141 -17.59 8.25 -6.85
C LYS A 141 -17.02 6.83 -6.95
N SER A 142 -16.88 6.12 -5.83
CA SER A 142 -16.38 4.74 -5.80
C SER A 142 -17.42 3.71 -6.25
N LYS A 143 -18.67 4.11 -6.46
CA LYS A 143 -19.72 3.23 -6.98
C LYS A 143 -19.34 2.72 -8.37
N ASN A 144 -19.30 1.40 -8.51
CA ASN A 144 -18.97 0.69 -9.75
C ASN A 144 -17.58 1.06 -10.32
N ALA A 145 -16.67 1.55 -9.48
CA ALA A 145 -15.37 2.02 -9.94
C ALA A 145 -14.51 0.87 -10.47
N PHE A 146 -14.53 -0.29 -9.81
CA PHE A 146 -13.71 -1.43 -10.21
C PHE A 146 -14.28 -2.15 -11.42
N SER A 147 -15.58 -2.43 -11.43
CA SER A 147 -16.25 -3.06 -12.58
C SER A 147 -16.01 -2.26 -13.87
N ARG A 148 -16.24 -0.95 -13.84
CA ARG A 148 -15.98 -0.05 -14.99
C ARG A 148 -14.50 0.04 -15.37
N THR A 149 -13.61 0.04 -14.38
CA THR A 149 -12.17 0.03 -14.65
C THR A 149 -11.77 -1.24 -15.39
N LEU A 150 -12.29 -2.40 -15.01
CA LEU A 150 -11.99 -3.65 -15.70
C LEU A 150 -12.60 -3.71 -17.10
N GLU A 151 -13.82 -3.21 -17.29
CA GLU A 151 -14.44 -3.06 -18.62
C GLU A 151 -13.58 -2.18 -19.54
N GLY A 152 -13.08 -1.05 -19.03
CA GLY A 152 -12.20 -0.15 -19.78
C GLY A 152 -10.81 -0.75 -20.05
N LEU A 153 -10.30 -1.59 -19.13
CA LEU A 153 -9.02 -2.28 -19.26
C LEU A 153 -9.03 -3.30 -20.40
N ILE A 154 -10.17 -3.94 -20.67
CA ILE A 154 -10.33 -4.86 -21.83
C ILE A 154 -9.93 -4.16 -23.12
N LEU A 155 -10.29 -2.89 -23.28
CA LEU A 155 -9.96 -2.09 -24.47
C LEU A 155 -8.49 -1.68 -24.54
N GLN A 156 -7.71 -1.95 -23.49
CA GLN A 156 -6.26 -1.69 -23.47
C GLN A 156 -5.43 -2.96 -23.69
N LEU A 157 -6.06 -4.14 -23.80
CA LEU A 157 -5.35 -5.36 -24.19
C LEU A 157 -4.76 -5.20 -25.60
N GLY A 158 -3.51 -5.62 -25.79
CA GLY A 158 -2.78 -5.51 -27.06
C GLY A 158 -2.33 -4.09 -27.45
N LYS A 159 -2.67 -3.05 -26.68
CA LYS A 159 -2.12 -1.71 -26.88
C LYS A 159 -0.68 -1.62 -26.38
N SER A 160 0.02 -0.56 -26.80
CA SER A 160 1.37 -0.31 -26.28
C SER A 160 1.33 -0.07 -24.77
N GLU A 161 2.39 -0.49 -24.07
CA GLU A 161 2.50 -0.32 -22.61
C GLU A 161 2.30 1.16 -22.24
N LYS A 162 2.91 2.09 -22.97
CA LYS A 162 2.78 3.54 -22.72
C LYS A 162 1.33 4.01 -22.75
N GLU A 163 0.54 3.58 -23.73
CA GLU A 163 -0.87 3.96 -23.85
C GLU A 163 -1.70 3.36 -22.71
N ALA A 164 -1.46 2.09 -22.38
CA ALA A 164 -2.16 1.43 -21.27
C ALA A 164 -1.84 2.10 -19.93
N LEU A 165 -0.57 2.42 -19.65
CA LEU A 165 -0.17 3.12 -18.42
C LEU A 165 -0.80 4.51 -18.31
N GLN A 166 -0.82 5.28 -19.40
CA GLN A 166 -1.47 6.59 -19.41
C GLN A 166 -2.98 6.44 -19.14
N TRP A 167 -3.63 5.48 -19.80
CA TRP A 167 -5.05 5.21 -19.57
C TRP A 167 -5.34 4.82 -18.11
N ILE A 168 -4.48 4.01 -17.47
CA ILE A 168 -4.62 3.65 -16.05
C ILE A 168 -4.55 4.90 -15.17
N VAL A 169 -3.60 5.81 -15.45
CA VAL A 169 -3.45 7.08 -14.72
C VAL A 169 -4.71 7.95 -14.86
N ASP A 170 -5.20 8.12 -16.09
CA ASP A 170 -6.36 8.95 -16.38
C ASP A 170 -7.64 8.36 -15.76
N ASN A 171 -7.83 7.06 -15.91
CA ASN A 171 -8.96 6.33 -15.31
C ASN A 171 -8.95 6.48 -13.79
N ALA A 172 -7.83 6.18 -13.13
CA ALA A 172 -7.74 6.25 -11.68
C ALA A 172 -7.93 7.68 -11.14
N SER A 173 -7.45 8.70 -11.87
CA SER A 173 -7.62 10.11 -11.50
C SER A 173 -9.08 10.53 -11.41
N ALA A 174 -9.99 9.90 -12.16
CA ALA A 174 -11.42 10.20 -12.08
C ALA A 174 -12.05 9.81 -10.72
N TYR A 175 -11.42 8.89 -9.98
CA TYR A 175 -11.94 8.29 -8.76
C TYR A 175 -11.30 8.81 -7.47
N THR A 176 -10.36 9.76 -7.56
CA THR A 176 -9.71 10.33 -6.38
C THR A 176 -9.45 11.83 -6.57
N LYS A 177 -9.42 12.57 -5.46
CA LYS A 177 -8.97 13.97 -5.45
C LYS A 177 -7.44 14.07 -5.44
N ARG A 178 -6.75 12.98 -5.07
CA ARG A 178 -5.29 12.93 -5.06
C ARG A 178 -4.79 12.88 -6.49
N GLU A 179 -3.82 13.71 -6.81
CA GLU A 179 -3.16 13.68 -8.11
C GLU A 179 -2.50 12.31 -8.34
N ILE A 180 -2.91 11.62 -9.41
CA ILE A 180 -2.26 10.40 -9.88
C ILE A 180 -1.35 10.78 -11.04
N ARG A 181 -0.05 10.53 -10.90
CA ARG A 181 0.94 10.81 -11.96
C ARG A 181 1.50 9.54 -12.60
N HIS A 182 1.35 8.40 -11.94
CA HIS A 182 1.96 7.13 -12.35
C HIS A 182 1.04 5.95 -12.04
N ALA A 183 1.03 4.96 -12.93
CA ALA A 183 0.26 3.73 -12.76
C ALA A 183 0.78 2.85 -11.60
N SER A 184 2.03 3.03 -11.17
CA SER A 184 2.61 2.35 -10.00
C SER A 184 2.44 3.11 -8.68
N GLN A 185 1.59 4.14 -8.63
CA GLN A 185 1.32 4.92 -7.41
C GLN A 185 0.42 4.15 -6.43
N GLY A 186 0.49 4.46 -5.13
CA GLY A 186 -0.28 3.82 -4.04
C GLY A 186 -1.77 4.13 -4.08
N PHE A 187 -2.45 3.53 -5.05
CA PHE A 187 -3.89 3.57 -5.20
C PHE A 187 -4.38 2.27 -5.85
N VAL A 188 -5.46 1.70 -5.32
CA VAL A 188 -5.88 0.36 -5.72
C VAL A 188 -6.36 0.29 -7.18
N LEU A 189 -6.96 1.37 -7.69
CA LEU A 189 -7.35 1.48 -9.10
C LEU A 189 -6.19 1.81 -10.05
N THR A 190 -4.98 2.05 -9.55
CA THR A 190 -3.78 2.07 -10.40
C THR A 190 -3.06 0.72 -10.37
N LEU A 191 -2.84 0.17 -9.17
CA LEU A 191 -2.03 -1.04 -8.99
C LEU A 191 -2.69 -2.30 -9.53
N MET A 192 -4.00 -2.50 -9.30
CA MET A 192 -4.70 -3.70 -9.78
C MET A 192 -4.77 -3.75 -11.31
N PRO A 193 -5.20 -2.68 -12.03
CA PRO A 193 -5.18 -2.68 -13.50
C PRO A 193 -3.78 -2.81 -14.09
N LEU A 194 -2.77 -2.20 -13.46
CA LEU A 194 -1.38 -2.32 -13.90
C LEU A 194 -0.88 -3.76 -13.82
N ALA A 195 -1.08 -4.42 -12.67
CA ALA A 195 -0.69 -5.80 -12.48
C ALA A 195 -1.42 -6.74 -13.47
N LEU A 196 -2.72 -6.51 -13.71
CA LEU A 196 -3.51 -7.27 -14.68
C LEU A 196 -3.01 -7.03 -16.11
N HIS A 197 -2.77 -5.78 -16.49
CA HIS A 197 -2.26 -5.45 -17.82
C HIS A 197 -0.97 -6.22 -18.13
N TRP A 198 -0.04 -6.30 -17.17
CA TRP A 198 1.18 -7.09 -17.36
C TRP A 198 0.94 -8.59 -17.41
N MET A 199 0.14 -9.15 -16.48
CA MET A 199 -0.17 -10.59 -16.49
C MET A 199 -0.84 -11.05 -17.79
N LEU A 200 -1.64 -10.19 -18.42
CA LEU A 200 -2.45 -10.56 -19.58
C LEU A 200 -1.81 -10.16 -20.93
N ASN A 201 -0.71 -9.40 -20.94
CA ASN A 201 -0.04 -8.98 -22.18
C ASN A 201 1.45 -9.38 -22.27
N GLN A 202 2.08 -9.82 -21.18
CA GLN A 202 3.50 -10.22 -21.21
C GLN A 202 3.65 -11.74 -21.25
N GLU A 203 4.42 -12.24 -22.22
CA GLU A 203 4.81 -13.66 -22.32
C GLU A 203 5.82 -14.07 -21.24
N ASN A 204 6.45 -13.10 -20.56
CA ASN A 204 7.42 -13.36 -19.52
C ASN A 204 6.75 -13.98 -18.29
N SER A 205 7.09 -15.24 -17.99
CA SER A 205 6.59 -15.96 -16.82
C SER A 205 7.02 -15.35 -15.48
N PHE A 206 8.07 -14.49 -15.45
CA PHE A 206 8.56 -13.82 -14.25
C PHE A 206 8.68 -12.29 -14.43
N LEU A 207 7.72 -11.55 -13.87
CA LEU A 207 7.52 -10.10 -14.09
C LEU A 207 8.38 -9.20 -13.18
N LEU A 208 9.18 -9.75 -12.26
CA LEU A 208 9.81 -8.98 -11.17
C LEU A 208 10.73 -7.86 -11.65
N ALA A 209 11.51 -8.09 -12.70
CA ALA A 209 12.41 -7.07 -13.25
C ALA A 209 11.64 -5.88 -13.85
N SER A 210 10.51 -6.14 -14.51
CA SER A 210 9.63 -5.10 -15.06
C SER A 210 8.98 -4.29 -13.94
N ILE A 211 8.61 -4.95 -12.84
CA ILE A 211 8.00 -4.30 -11.66
C ILE A 211 9.00 -3.36 -10.99
N PHE A 212 10.23 -3.80 -10.75
CA PHE A 212 11.25 -2.97 -10.12
C PHE A 212 11.61 -1.73 -10.94
N LYS A 213 11.55 -1.80 -12.28
CA LYS A 213 11.78 -0.64 -13.16
C LYS A 213 10.75 0.47 -12.97
N GLN A 214 9.53 0.18 -12.50
CA GLN A 214 8.51 1.20 -12.31
C GLN A 214 8.73 2.08 -11.08
N GLY A 215 9.49 1.61 -10.09
CA GLY A 215 9.59 2.25 -8.78
C GLY A 215 8.24 2.42 -8.07
N ARG A 216 8.21 3.25 -7.02
CA ARG A 216 7.03 3.50 -6.17
C ARG A 216 6.58 2.24 -5.44
N GLU A 217 5.33 1.79 -5.63
CA GLU A 217 4.70 0.71 -4.88
C GLU A 217 5.06 -0.68 -5.42
N THR A 218 6.35 -0.88 -5.66
CA THR A 218 6.86 -2.14 -6.23
C THR A 218 6.62 -3.33 -5.31
N GLU A 219 6.54 -3.15 -3.98
CA GLU A 219 6.23 -4.27 -3.09
C GLU A 219 4.80 -4.78 -3.27
N LYS A 220 3.82 -3.89 -3.48
CA LYS A 220 2.41 -4.26 -3.67
C LYS A 220 2.18 -4.88 -5.04
N LEU A 221 2.76 -4.28 -6.09
CA LEU A 221 2.74 -4.86 -7.43
C LEU A 221 3.43 -6.22 -7.47
N GLY A 222 4.58 -6.34 -6.80
CA GLY A 222 5.32 -7.60 -6.65
C GLY A 222 4.50 -8.68 -5.93
N ALA A 223 3.77 -8.32 -4.88
CA ALA A 223 2.89 -9.25 -4.17
C ALA A 223 1.73 -9.75 -5.05
N LEU A 224 1.05 -8.85 -5.77
CA LEU A 224 -0.06 -9.20 -6.67
C LEU A 224 0.40 -10.09 -7.82
N THR A 225 1.35 -9.58 -8.62
CA THR A 225 1.88 -10.31 -9.78
C THR A 225 2.60 -11.59 -9.38
N GLY A 226 3.31 -11.60 -8.25
CA GLY A 226 3.98 -12.79 -7.73
C GLY A 226 3.00 -13.88 -7.31
N ALA A 227 1.87 -13.52 -6.70
CA ALA A 227 0.80 -14.46 -6.38
C ALA A 227 0.16 -15.05 -7.65
N TRP A 228 -0.08 -14.22 -8.67
CA TRP A 228 -0.73 -14.64 -9.92
C TRP A 228 0.21 -15.45 -10.82
N SER A 229 1.43 -14.98 -11.04
CA SER A 229 2.47 -15.72 -11.77
C SER A 229 2.78 -17.05 -11.06
N GLY A 230 2.92 -17.04 -9.73
CA GLY A 230 3.10 -18.27 -8.95
C GLY A 230 1.92 -19.23 -9.04
N ALA A 231 0.69 -18.73 -9.20
CA ALA A 231 -0.50 -19.54 -9.39
C ALA A 231 -0.55 -20.23 -10.77
N VAL A 232 -0.16 -19.53 -11.84
CA VAL A 232 -0.15 -20.08 -13.22
C VAL A 232 1.06 -20.98 -13.43
N HIS A 233 2.25 -20.49 -13.11
CA HIS A 233 3.52 -21.09 -13.52
C HIS A 233 4.15 -21.95 -12.42
N GLY A 234 3.60 -21.95 -11.21
CA GLY A 234 4.14 -22.66 -10.06
C GLY A 234 5.45 -22.09 -9.53
N ALA A 235 5.97 -22.67 -8.45
CA ALA A 235 7.20 -22.20 -7.81
C ALA A 235 8.45 -22.46 -8.66
N GLN A 236 8.41 -23.39 -9.62
CA GLN A 236 9.55 -23.79 -10.42
C GLN A 236 10.13 -22.65 -11.24
N VAL A 237 9.31 -21.72 -11.73
CA VAL A 237 9.76 -20.58 -12.55
C VAL A 237 10.45 -19.47 -11.75
N ILE A 238 10.36 -19.49 -10.42
CA ILE A 238 11.04 -18.51 -9.59
C ILE A 238 12.57 -18.76 -9.69
N PRO A 239 13.38 -17.75 -10.05
CA PRO A 239 14.83 -17.89 -10.11
C PRO A 239 15.44 -18.43 -8.80
N GLU A 240 16.40 -19.35 -8.91
CA GLU A 240 16.94 -20.07 -7.74
C GLU A 240 17.56 -19.12 -6.71
N ASN A 241 18.30 -18.11 -7.16
CA ASN A 241 18.87 -17.06 -6.30
C ASN A 241 17.81 -16.33 -5.47
N LEU A 242 16.59 -16.16 -6.00
CA LEU A 242 15.46 -15.56 -5.28
C LEU A 242 14.80 -16.55 -4.34
N LYS A 243 14.66 -17.83 -4.74
CA LYS A 243 14.15 -18.89 -3.85
C LYS A 243 15.03 -19.06 -2.61
N THR A 244 16.35 -19.13 -2.81
CA THR A 244 17.32 -19.30 -1.72
C THR A 244 17.53 -18.02 -0.92
N GLY A 245 17.44 -16.85 -1.58
CA GLY A 245 17.58 -15.54 -0.95
C GLY A 245 16.35 -15.08 -0.17
N LEU A 246 15.17 -15.66 -0.42
CA LEU A 246 13.94 -15.30 0.28
C LEU A 246 14.04 -15.70 1.75
N VAL A 247 14.07 -14.68 2.61
CA VAL A 247 14.02 -14.85 4.06
C VAL A 247 12.78 -15.64 4.42
N ASN A 248 12.96 -16.69 5.22
CA ASN A 248 11.88 -17.53 5.71
C ASN A 248 11.13 -18.36 4.63
N SER A 249 11.76 -18.59 3.47
CA SER A 249 11.17 -19.36 2.34
C SER A 249 10.61 -20.73 2.74
N ARG A 250 11.27 -21.45 3.65
CA ARG A 250 10.80 -22.75 4.17
C ARG A 250 9.43 -22.64 4.84
N GLU A 251 9.24 -21.69 5.75
CA GLU A 251 7.99 -21.55 6.52
C GLU A 251 6.85 -21.02 5.65
N ILE A 252 7.15 -20.13 4.69
CA ILE A 252 6.20 -19.65 3.67
C ILE A 252 5.69 -20.84 2.86
N ARG A 253 6.60 -21.69 2.35
CA ARG A 253 6.25 -22.89 1.60
C ARG A 253 5.42 -23.87 2.44
N LEU A 254 5.83 -24.15 3.67
CA LEU A 254 5.09 -25.07 4.56
C LEU A 254 3.67 -24.60 4.84
N ARG A 255 3.46 -23.28 5.00
CA ARG A 255 2.12 -22.69 5.18
C ARG A 255 1.30 -22.74 3.91
N GLY A 256 1.89 -22.39 2.77
CA GLY A 256 1.23 -22.50 1.46
C GLY A 256 0.76 -23.92 1.19
N GLU A 257 1.62 -24.90 1.42
CA GLU A 257 1.29 -26.33 1.30
C GLU A 257 0.21 -26.75 2.30
N ALA A 258 0.27 -26.28 3.56
CA ALA A 258 -0.73 -26.59 4.58
C ALA A 258 -2.11 -26.01 4.24
N LEU A 259 -2.17 -24.77 3.75
CA LEU A 259 -3.40 -24.12 3.27
C LEU A 259 -3.98 -24.89 2.09
N PHE A 260 -3.15 -25.19 1.09
CA PHE A 260 -3.58 -25.92 -0.10
C PHE A 260 -4.03 -27.35 0.26
N GLN A 261 -3.34 -28.05 1.14
CA GLN A 261 -3.74 -29.40 1.58
C GLN A 261 -4.86 -29.39 2.63
N ARG A 262 -5.24 -28.21 3.14
CA ARG A 262 -6.16 -28.03 4.29
C ARG A 262 -5.74 -28.86 5.50
N ARG A 263 -4.42 -29.00 5.70
CA ARG A 263 -3.83 -29.84 6.73
C ARG A 263 -2.57 -29.18 7.30
N MET A 264 -2.62 -28.85 8.59
CA MET A 264 -1.47 -28.31 9.29
C MET A 264 -0.37 -29.37 9.44
N LYS A 265 0.86 -28.99 9.13
CA LYS A 265 2.06 -29.80 9.41
C LYS A 265 2.53 -29.52 10.84
N LYS A 266 2.92 -30.57 11.57
CA LYS A 266 3.34 -30.47 12.98
C LYS A 266 4.60 -29.61 13.19
N GLU A 267 5.42 -29.45 12.15
CA GLU A 267 6.70 -28.73 12.22
C GLU A 267 6.58 -27.20 12.00
N ILE A 268 5.38 -26.67 11.81
CA ILE A 268 5.16 -25.25 11.55
C ILE A 268 5.39 -24.44 12.83
N LYS A 269 6.35 -23.51 12.80
CA LYS A 269 6.61 -22.61 13.94
C LYS A 269 5.41 -21.70 14.22
N PRO A 270 5.14 -21.30 15.48
CA PRO A 270 4.17 -20.25 15.77
C PRO A 270 4.52 -18.96 15.04
N LEU A 271 3.51 -18.28 14.47
CA LEU A 271 3.72 -17.09 13.64
C LEU A 271 4.40 -15.96 14.42
N ALA A 272 3.97 -15.73 15.67
CA ALA A 272 4.51 -14.67 16.53
C ALA A 272 5.99 -14.87 16.84
N ASP A 273 6.40 -16.07 17.27
CA ASP A 273 7.79 -16.38 17.57
C ASP A 273 8.69 -16.21 16.35
N MET A 274 8.21 -16.68 15.20
CA MET A 274 8.92 -16.60 13.93
C MET A 274 9.11 -15.15 13.47
N GLU A 275 8.04 -14.35 13.41
CA GLU A 275 8.13 -12.94 13.01
C GLU A 275 8.96 -12.13 14.00
N THR A 276 8.85 -12.39 15.30
CA THR A 276 9.66 -11.70 16.33
C THR A 276 11.16 -11.92 16.11
N ALA A 277 11.56 -13.18 15.87
CA ALA A 277 12.96 -13.52 15.62
C ALA A 277 13.49 -12.91 14.30
N LEU A 278 12.68 -12.91 13.25
CA LEU A 278 13.04 -12.30 11.96
C LEU A 278 13.19 -10.78 12.08
N THR A 279 12.26 -10.12 12.75
CA THR A 279 12.29 -8.67 12.96
C THR A 279 13.47 -8.25 13.85
N ALA A 280 13.80 -9.03 14.89
CA ALA A 280 15.00 -8.78 15.69
C ALA A 280 16.28 -8.87 14.85
N LYS A 281 16.40 -9.92 14.02
CA LYS A 281 17.55 -10.11 13.12
C LYS A 281 17.68 -8.95 12.13
N GLU A 282 16.58 -8.52 11.51
CA GLU A 282 16.58 -7.41 10.57
C GLU A 282 17.00 -6.09 11.23
N SER A 283 16.52 -5.83 12.45
CA SER A 283 16.93 -4.65 13.23
C SER A 283 18.41 -4.68 13.59
N GLU A 284 18.96 -5.84 13.97
CA GLU A 284 20.38 -6.00 14.23
C GLU A 284 21.25 -5.79 12.98
N GLU A 285 20.80 -6.28 11.82
CA GLU A 285 21.48 -6.04 10.55
C GLU A 285 21.40 -4.57 10.14
N ALA A 286 20.24 -3.93 10.30
CA ALA A 286 20.06 -2.51 9.99
C ALA A 286 21.00 -1.61 10.81
N LYS A 287 21.24 -1.93 12.09
CA LYS A 287 22.22 -1.21 12.94
C LYS A 287 23.66 -1.24 12.37
N ARG A 288 24.02 -2.26 11.57
CA ARG A 288 25.34 -2.34 10.93
C ARG A 288 25.51 -1.33 9.79
N TYR A 289 24.41 -0.93 9.17
CA TYR A 289 24.36 0.00 8.04
C TYR A 289 23.88 1.39 8.43
N GLN A 290 23.42 1.58 9.68
CA GLN A 290 23.17 2.92 10.19
C GLN A 290 24.50 3.70 10.13
N PRO A 291 24.49 4.93 9.57
CA PRO A 291 25.63 5.81 9.70
C PRO A 291 25.94 5.87 11.19
N LYS A 292 27.16 5.50 11.60
CA LYS A 292 27.60 5.71 12.98
C LYS A 292 27.20 7.13 13.32
N GLU A 293 26.43 7.31 14.39
CA GLU A 293 26.14 8.63 14.90
C GLU A 293 27.49 9.31 15.00
N ILE A 294 27.73 10.26 14.09
CA ILE A 294 28.71 11.29 14.36
C ILE A 294 28.09 11.88 15.61
N LYS A 295 28.65 11.54 16.77
CA LYS A 295 28.41 12.28 17.99
C LYS A 295 28.68 13.70 17.55
N LYS A 296 27.63 14.43 17.17
CA LYS A 296 27.63 15.86 17.25
C LYS A 296 27.85 16.00 18.74
N ILE A 297 29.11 16.19 19.10
CA ILE A 297 29.47 16.99 20.23
C ILE A 297 28.73 18.29 19.88
N LEU A 298 27.48 18.35 20.32
CA LEU A 298 26.88 19.59 20.71
C LEU A 298 27.91 20.06 21.72
N LYS A 299 28.89 20.86 21.23
CA LYS A 299 29.54 21.82 22.10
C LYS A 299 28.34 22.42 22.81
N PRO A 300 28.30 22.38 24.16
CA PRO A 300 27.35 23.20 24.84
C PRO A 300 27.58 24.56 24.21
N ILE A 301 26.61 25.01 23.42
CA ILE A 301 26.46 26.44 23.26
C ILE A 301 26.21 26.80 24.70
N ALA A 302 27.24 27.32 25.37
CA ALA A 302 27.02 28.16 26.50
C ALA A 302 26.05 29.18 25.92
N ILE A 303 24.76 28.96 26.23
CA ILE A 303 23.80 30.01 26.22
C ILE A 303 24.34 30.88 27.34
N ASP A 304 25.29 31.75 26.97
CA ASP A 304 25.40 33.02 27.64
C ASP A 304 23.98 33.53 27.65
N PHE A 305 23.43 33.66 28.85
CA PHE A 305 22.29 34.51 29.10
C PHE A 305 22.71 35.93 28.67
N TRP A 306 22.70 36.17 27.37
CA TRP A 306 22.51 37.50 26.83
C TRP A 306 21.05 37.78 27.12
N GLU A 307 20.86 38.69 28.07
CA GLU A 307 19.60 39.30 28.46
C GLU A 307 18.63 39.32 27.27
N ASP A 308 17.41 38.83 27.51
CA ASP A 308 16.28 39.13 26.63
C ASP A 308 16.21 40.66 26.49
N GLU A 309 16.80 41.22 25.44
CA GLU A 309 16.34 42.50 24.90
C GLU A 309 14.93 42.22 24.38
N GLU A 310 13.96 42.29 25.28
CA GLU A 310 12.57 42.50 24.93
C GLU A 310 12.54 43.63 23.89
N ASP A 311 12.09 43.33 22.67
CA ASP A 311 11.72 44.35 21.70
C ASP A 311 10.64 45.21 22.38
N ILE A 312 11.04 46.33 22.99
CA ILE A 312 10.12 47.28 23.64
C ILE A 312 9.29 47.92 22.53
N VAL A 313 8.15 47.33 22.22
CA VAL A 313 7.16 47.88 21.29
C VAL A 313 6.50 49.07 21.99
N PRO A 314 6.72 50.32 21.54
CA PRO A 314 6.15 51.48 22.22
C PRO A 314 4.63 51.53 22.09
N SER A 315 3.92 52.08 23.09
CA SER A 315 2.47 52.30 23.02
C SER A 315 2.09 53.16 21.80
N LYS A 316 0.96 52.84 21.15
CA LYS A 316 0.42 53.60 20.00
C LYS A 316 -0.05 55.00 20.35
N GLU A 317 -0.15 55.33 21.63
CA GLU A 317 -0.58 56.64 22.12
C GLU A 317 0.50 57.70 21.91
N ASP A 318 1.79 57.32 21.99
CA ASP A 318 2.89 58.20 21.61
C ASP A 318 3.21 58.06 20.12
N ARG A 319 2.54 58.88 19.31
CA ARG A 319 2.64 58.87 17.85
C ARG A 319 4.05 59.15 17.34
N ALA A 320 4.91 59.86 18.09
CA ALA A 320 6.27 60.17 17.64
C ALA A 320 7.17 58.94 17.74
N GLN A 321 7.11 58.23 18.88
CA GLN A 321 7.87 57.00 19.08
C GLN A 321 7.37 55.85 18.19
N TRP A 322 6.05 55.73 18.01
CA TRP A 322 5.47 54.73 17.11
C TRP A 322 5.91 54.92 15.65
N ARG A 323 5.98 56.18 15.17
CA ARG A 323 6.46 56.48 13.82
C ARG A 323 7.94 56.16 13.66
N LYS A 324 8.77 56.41 14.68
CA LYS A 324 10.20 56.07 14.67
C LYS A 324 10.41 54.54 14.59
N PHE A 325 9.69 53.78 15.42
CA PHE A 325 9.72 52.32 15.42
C PHE A 325 9.31 51.71 14.07
N GLN A 326 8.23 52.20 13.45
CA GLN A 326 7.81 51.72 12.12
C GLN A 326 8.85 52.01 11.04
N LYS A 327 9.52 53.17 11.12
CA LYS A 327 10.55 53.58 10.15
C LYS A 327 11.82 52.75 10.29
N GLU A 328 12.24 52.43 11.51
CA GLU A 328 13.36 51.53 11.78
C GLU A 328 13.06 50.09 11.35
N LYS A 329 11.85 49.60 11.61
CA LYS A 329 11.39 48.27 11.15
C LYS A 329 11.38 48.14 9.63
N THR A 330 10.95 49.19 8.92
CA THR A 330 11.00 49.21 7.44
C THR A 330 12.42 49.32 6.91
N LYS A 331 13.30 50.10 7.56
CA LYS A 331 14.72 50.19 7.22
C LYS A 331 15.43 48.83 7.38
N SER A 332 15.25 48.17 8.52
CA SER A 332 15.83 46.85 8.80
C SER A 332 15.33 45.77 7.81
N LYS A 333 14.04 45.78 7.43
CA LYS A 333 13.52 44.90 6.37
C LYS A 333 14.12 45.20 4.99
N ARG A 334 14.38 46.47 4.67
CA ARG A 334 15.01 46.86 3.41
C ARG A 334 16.48 46.43 3.36
N ASP A 335 17.21 46.60 4.45
CA ASP A 335 18.62 46.21 4.54
C ASP A 335 18.78 44.68 4.47
N ARG A 336 17.89 43.91 5.11
CA ARG A 336 17.83 42.44 4.92
C ARG A 336 17.58 42.02 3.48
N ARG A 337 16.70 42.72 2.75
CA ARG A 337 16.44 42.43 1.33
C ARG A 337 17.61 42.80 0.42
N LYS A 338 18.40 43.82 0.78
CA LYS A 338 19.64 44.16 0.08
C LYS A 338 20.70 43.08 0.27
N ASN A 339 20.88 42.60 1.49
CA ASN A 339 21.88 41.57 1.80
C ASN A 339 21.52 40.16 1.27
N LEU A 340 20.25 39.92 0.90
CA LEU A 340 19.82 38.67 0.24
C LEU A 340 20.15 38.63 -1.27
N LEU A 341 20.45 39.77 -1.89
CA LEU A 341 20.80 39.86 -3.32
C LEU A 341 22.31 39.63 -3.57
N ASP A 342 23.15 39.71 -2.55
CA ASP A 342 24.60 39.46 -2.66
C ASP A 342 24.97 37.97 -2.48
N ASP A 343 24.01 37.11 -2.11
CA ASP A 343 24.19 35.65 -1.92
C ASP A 343 23.71 34.81 -3.13
N ILE A 344 23.39 35.45 -4.27
CA ILE A 344 23.16 34.76 -5.55
C ILE A 344 24.08 35.36 -6.61
N VAL A 345 25.36 34.97 -6.57
CA VAL A 345 26.27 34.87 -7.72
C VAL A 345 27.09 33.60 -7.57
#